data_AF-A0A0C4FC23-F1
#
_entry.id   AF-A0A0C4FC23-F1
#
_cell.length_a   1.000
_cell.length_b   1.000
_cell.length_c   1.000
_cell.angle_alpha   90.00
_cell.angle_beta   90.00
_cell.angle_gamma   90.00
#
_symmetry.space_group_name_H-M   'P 1'
#
loop_
_entity.id
_entity.type
_entity.pdbx_description
1 polymer ?
#
loop_
_entity_poly.entity_id
_entity_poly.type
_entity_poly.pdbx_seq_one_letter_code
_entity_poly.pdbx_strand_id
1 'polypeptide(L)'
;MKFLKRFERTANAFQATDYDKALQIGRFVRTEELKSELEEMDGYDDCDWKKLRKEMVKTWGDLDNTILYTTNDLINVAEQQARRGISDHQDFDTYLGKFTSILGYLVKNDSIKYEDPGLLFLIPFSRESQENIKRTLLYNGQLPTGKDGNTKAPQWNHLVAATETEVIRIEERYKQLHNLEQELVELRKQVKALGLPPDYNHQLNCSEKPLEPVLEPAIEIKHPVRNIAETKTEIPEPMMDVTETEPENYSQELVLNKWPQQSSYQIRW
;
A
#
# COMPACT_ATOMS: atom_id res chain seq x y z
N MET A 1 24.22 3.13 -16.75
CA MET A 1 23.56 2.55 -15.55
C MET A 1 24.27 2.87 -14.22
N LYS A 2 23.63 3.67 -13.33
CA LYS A 2 24.11 4.05 -11.99
C LYS A 2 24.16 2.88 -10.99
N PHE A 3 23.21 1.96 -11.05
CA PHE A 3 23.17 0.76 -10.19
C PHE A 3 24.42 -0.09 -10.34
N LEU A 4 24.72 -0.56 -11.56
CA LEU A 4 25.92 -1.37 -11.84
C LEU A 4 27.20 -0.66 -11.39
N LYS A 5 27.35 0.64 -11.67
CA LYS A 5 28.52 1.41 -11.24
C LYS A 5 28.70 1.40 -9.71
N ARG A 6 27.62 1.50 -8.93
CA ARG A 6 27.66 1.46 -7.46
C ARG A 6 27.95 0.04 -6.97
N PHE A 7 27.24 -0.94 -7.51
CA PHE A 7 27.43 -2.35 -7.19
C PHE A 7 28.89 -2.79 -7.44
N GLU A 8 29.43 -2.51 -8.63
CA GLU A 8 30.81 -2.81 -9.00
C GLU A 8 31.82 -2.10 -8.10
N ARG A 9 31.56 -0.83 -7.75
CA ARG A 9 32.44 -0.08 -6.83
C ARG A 9 32.49 -0.73 -5.45
N THR A 10 31.34 -1.14 -4.91
CA THR A 10 31.27 -1.85 -3.63
C THR A 10 31.93 -3.22 -3.73
N ALA A 11 31.67 -3.98 -4.81
CA ALA A 11 32.32 -5.26 -5.09
C ALA A 11 33.84 -5.16 -5.12
N ASN A 12 34.36 -4.15 -5.80
CA ASN A 12 35.80 -3.91 -5.85
C ASN A 12 36.36 -3.52 -4.47
N ALA A 13 35.62 -2.75 -3.66
CA ALA A 13 36.03 -2.42 -2.30
C ALA A 13 36.13 -3.65 -1.39
N PHE A 14 35.29 -4.67 -1.62
CA PHE A 14 35.33 -5.96 -0.91
C PHE A 14 36.17 -7.02 -1.62
N GLN A 15 36.91 -6.65 -2.69
CA GLN A 15 37.73 -7.57 -3.48
C GLN A 15 36.95 -8.78 -4.03
N ALA A 16 35.65 -8.59 -4.28
CA ALA A 16 34.79 -9.63 -4.82
C ALA A 16 35.21 -9.98 -6.25
N THR A 17 35.26 -11.27 -6.53
CA THR A 17 35.54 -11.77 -7.88
C THR A 17 34.36 -11.52 -8.80
N ASP A 18 34.58 -11.66 -10.10
CA ASP A 18 33.50 -11.58 -11.08
C ASP A 18 32.44 -12.68 -10.84
N TYR A 19 32.87 -13.88 -10.46
CA TYR A 19 31.96 -14.95 -10.02
C TYR A 19 31.09 -14.51 -8.82
N ASP A 20 31.68 -13.91 -7.78
CA ASP A 20 30.95 -13.42 -6.61
C ASP A 20 29.93 -12.33 -6.97
N LYS A 21 30.27 -11.47 -7.94
CA LYS A 21 29.37 -10.42 -8.44
C LYS A 21 28.14 -11.02 -9.10
N ALA A 22 28.33 -11.99 -10.00
CA ALA A 22 27.24 -12.65 -10.69
C ALA A 22 26.35 -13.44 -9.71
N LEU A 23 26.95 -14.16 -8.76
CA LEU A 23 26.23 -14.95 -7.77
C LEU A 23 25.36 -14.11 -6.82
N GLN A 24 25.80 -12.88 -6.49
CA GLN A 24 25.15 -12.08 -5.45
C GLN A 24 24.23 -10.98 -5.96
N ILE A 25 24.29 -10.62 -7.25
CA ILE A 25 23.59 -9.44 -7.76
C ILE A 25 22.07 -9.54 -7.63
N GLY A 26 21.48 -10.74 -7.73
CA GLY A 26 20.05 -10.97 -7.52
C GLY A 26 19.54 -10.52 -6.15
N ARG A 27 20.39 -10.53 -5.11
CA ARG A 27 20.04 -10.06 -3.76
C ARG A 27 19.82 -8.55 -3.67
N PHE A 28 20.38 -7.82 -4.61
CA PHE A 28 20.29 -6.36 -4.66
C PHE A 28 19.17 -5.88 -5.59
N VAL A 29 18.51 -6.81 -6.28
CA VAL A 29 17.30 -6.56 -7.06
C VAL A 29 16.08 -6.68 -6.14
N ARG A 30 15.23 -5.64 -6.14
CA ARG A 30 14.15 -5.50 -5.14
C ARG A 30 12.83 -6.15 -5.56
N THR A 31 12.49 -6.07 -6.84
CA THR A 31 11.20 -6.57 -7.34
C THR A 31 11.37 -7.95 -7.92
N GLU A 32 10.32 -8.76 -7.83
CA GLU A 32 10.37 -10.13 -8.31
C GLU A 32 10.45 -10.18 -9.84
N GLU A 33 9.80 -9.24 -10.53
CA GLU A 33 9.84 -9.14 -11.98
C GLU A 33 11.27 -8.88 -12.50
N LEU A 34 12.02 -7.99 -11.84
CA LEU A 34 13.41 -7.71 -12.22
C LEU A 34 14.35 -8.86 -11.85
N LYS A 35 14.01 -9.65 -10.83
CA LYS A 35 14.79 -10.86 -10.50
C LYS A 35 14.55 -11.94 -11.53
N SER A 36 13.30 -12.23 -11.89
CA SER A 36 12.97 -13.19 -12.93
C SER A 36 13.63 -12.81 -14.25
N GLU A 37 13.56 -11.53 -14.64
CA GLU A 37 14.24 -11.04 -15.85
C GLU A 37 15.77 -11.19 -15.76
N LEU A 38 16.37 -10.94 -14.60
CA LEU A 38 17.79 -11.12 -14.35
C LEU A 38 18.21 -12.59 -14.41
N GLU A 39 17.40 -13.49 -13.85
CA GLU A 39 17.60 -14.95 -13.85
C GLU A 39 17.57 -15.52 -15.27
N GLU A 40 16.76 -14.95 -16.15
CA GLU A 40 16.68 -15.33 -17.57
C GLU A 40 17.85 -14.79 -18.44
N MET A 41 18.74 -13.96 -17.90
CA MET A 41 19.82 -13.35 -18.68
C MET A 41 21.00 -14.28 -18.93
N ASP A 42 21.57 -14.19 -20.14
CA ASP A 42 22.79 -14.91 -20.50
C ASP A 42 23.94 -14.55 -19.54
N GLY A 43 24.49 -15.58 -18.89
CA GLY A 43 25.54 -15.47 -17.88
C GLY A 43 25.06 -15.43 -16.42
N TYR A 44 23.75 -15.44 -16.14
CA TYR A 44 23.25 -15.55 -14.76
C TYR A 44 23.54 -16.93 -14.16
N ASP A 45 22.98 -17.99 -14.76
CA ASP A 45 23.16 -19.37 -14.29
C ASP A 45 24.63 -19.83 -14.30
N ASP A 46 25.37 -19.41 -15.33
CA ASP A 46 26.80 -19.71 -15.47
C ASP A 46 27.69 -18.88 -14.53
N CYS A 47 27.12 -17.91 -13.79
CA CYS A 47 27.85 -16.90 -13.02
C CYS A 47 28.93 -16.16 -13.84
N ASP A 48 28.71 -15.99 -15.15
CA ASP A 48 29.59 -15.24 -16.04
C ASP A 48 29.23 -13.75 -15.98
N TRP A 49 29.89 -13.04 -15.06
CA TRP A 49 29.68 -11.61 -14.86
C TRP A 49 29.81 -10.78 -16.13
N LYS A 50 30.72 -11.16 -17.05
CA LYS A 50 30.98 -10.33 -18.24
C LYS A 50 29.82 -10.44 -19.22
N LYS A 51 29.28 -11.65 -19.42
CA LYS A 51 28.06 -11.88 -20.21
C LYS A 51 26.84 -11.26 -19.53
N LEU A 52 26.66 -11.55 -18.24
CA LEU A 52 25.54 -11.05 -17.47
C LEU A 52 25.49 -9.52 -17.47
N ARG A 53 26.61 -8.86 -17.16
CA ARG A 53 26.72 -7.40 -17.21
C ARG A 53 26.44 -6.84 -18.60
N LYS A 54 26.87 -7.53 -19.66
CA LYS A 54 26.62 -7.10 -21.04
C LYS A 54 25.14 -7.19 -21.37
N GLU A 55 24.47 -8.29 -21.01
CA GLU A 55 23.02 -8.42 -21.18
C GLU A 55 22.25 -7.44 -20.30
N MET A 56 22.62 -7.24 -19.04
CA MET A 56 22.03 -6.19 -18.20
C MET A 56 22.18 -4.80 -18.83
N VAL A 57 23.32 -4.48 -19.45
CA VAL A 57 23.50 -3.19 -20.15
C VAL A 57 22.75 -3.16 -21.48
N LYS A 58 22.50 -4.29 -22.13
CA LYS A 58 21.75 -4.35 -23.39
C LYS A 58 20.25 -4.26 -23.14
N THR A 59 19.74 -5.02 -22.19
CA THR A 59 18.33 -5.09 -21.81
C THR A 59 17.92 -3.88 -20.99
N TRP A 60 18.80 -3.40 -20.09
CA TRP A 60 18.53 -2.26 -19.21
C TRP A 60 19.36 -1.01 -19.56
N GLY A 61 19.92 -0.91 -20.77
CA GLY A 61 20.86 0.14 -21.18
C GLY A 61 20.38 1.58 -21.04
N ASP A 62 19.08 1.79 -21.26
CA ASP A 62 18.38 3.07 -21.04
C ASP A 62 17.73 3.16 -19.65
N LEU A 63 17.69 2.05 -18.91
CA LEU A 63 17.31 1.95 -17.50
C LEU A 63 18.42 2.52 -16.59
N ASP A 64 19.08 3.61 -16.99
CA ASP A 64 20.07 4.34 -16.16
C ASP A 64 19.44 4.95 -14.88
N ASN A 65 18.12 4.79 -14.73
CA ASN A 65 17.31 5.04 -13.54
C ASN A 65 16.60 3.76 -13.09
N THR A 66 17.37 2.71 -12.77
CA THR A 66 16.96 1.46 -12.10
C THR A 66 15.77 1.71 -11.18
N ILE A 67 14.56 1.30 -11.58
CA ILE A 67 13.28 1.65 -10.97
C ILE A 67 13.31 1.25 -9.49
N LEU A 68 13.73 2.19 -8.64
CA LEU A 68 13.82 1.99 -7.19
C LEU A 68 12.43 1.73 -6.61
N TYR A 69 11.43 2.34 -7.25
CA TYR A 69 10.03 2.23 -6.93
C TYR A 69 9.18 2.29 -8.20
N THR A 70 8.19 1.42 -8.25
CA THR A 70 7.12 1.29 -9.24
C THR A 70 5.81 1.89 -8.70
N THR A 71 4.77 1.99 -9.53
CA THR A 71 3.42 2.31 -9.03
C THR A 71 2.92 1.27 -8.02
N ASN A 72 3.33 0.00 -8.15
CA ASN A 72 2.97 -1.05 -7.20
C ASN A 72 3.54 -0.76 -5.80
N ASP A 73 4.70 -0.12 -5.71
CA ASP A 73 5.27 0.29 -4.43
C ASP A 73 4.44 1.38 -3.73
N LEU A 74 3.77 2.28 -4.47
CA LEU A 74 2.82 3.23 -3.88
C LEU A 74 1.61 2.51 -3.29
N ILE A 75 1.05 1.56 -4.03
CA ILE A 75 -0.09 0.75 -3.60
C ILE A 75 0.30 -0.05 -2.35
N ASN A 76 1.43 -0.75 -2.39
CA ASN A 76 1.93 -1.53 -1.27
C ASN A 76 2.13 -0.70 0.00
N VAL A 77 2.73 0.49 -0.11
CA VAL A 77 2.90 1.39 1.04
C VAL A 77 1.55 1.87 1.59
N ALA A 78 0.60 2.20 0.73
CA ALA A 78 -0.74 2.59 1.13
C ALA A 78 -1.51 1.45 1.82
N GLU A 79 -1.51 0.25 1.25
CA GLU A 79 -2.18 -0.91 1.84
C GLU A 79 -1.53 -1.39 3.15
N GLN A 80 -0.19 -1.37 3.23
CA GLN A 80 0.52 -1.70 4.48
C GLN A 80 0.16 -0.72 5.59
N GLN A 81 0.08 0.57 5.27
CA GLN A 81 -0.35 1.58 6.24
C GLN A 81 -1.83 1.42 6.59
N ALA A 82 -2.71 1.11 5.63
CA ALA A 82 -4.14 0.89 5.89
C ALA A 82 -4.43 -0.23 6.89
N ARG A 83 -3.61 -1.29 6.91
CA ARG A 83 -3.70 -2.36 7.93
C ARG A 83 -3.44 -1.86 9.34
N ARG A 84 -2.70 -0.76 9.51
CA ARG A 84 -2.39 -0.12 10.80
C ARG A 84 -3.29 1.09 11.09
N GLY A 85 -3.79 1.74 10.04
CA GLY A 85 -4.49 3.02 10.13
C GLY A 85 -3.53 4.21 10.25
N ILE A 86 -4.12 5.39 10.46
CA ILE A 86 -3.42 6.63 10.83
C ILE A 86 -4.07 7.12 12.12
N SER A 87 -3.38 6.93 13.25
CA SER A 87 -3.95 7.27 14.57
C SER A 87 -3.40 8.59 15.12
N ASP A 88 -2.19 8.95 14.71
CA ASP A 88 -1.48 10.13 15.19
C ASP A 88 -0.55 10.71 14.11
N HIS A 89 0.13 11.80 14.47
CA HIS A 89 1.07 12.51 13.62
C HIS A 89 2.31 11.67 13.29
N GLN A 90 2.72 10.75 14.16
CA GLN A 90 3.89 9.90 13.93
C GLN A 90 3.62 8.86 12.83
N ASP A 91 2.45 8.23 12.88
CA ASP A 91 1.95 7.35 11.82
C ASP A 91 1.87 8.11 10.49
N PHE A 92 1.30 9.32 10.54
CA PHE A 92 1.15 10.19 9.38
C PHE A 92 2.49 10.59 8.76
N ASP A 93 3.44 11.11 9.55
CA ASP A 93 4.77 11.54 9.06
C ASP A 93 5.55 10.38 8.44
N THR A 94 5.50 9.22 9.10
CA THR A 94 6.16 8.00 8.61
C THR A 94 5.58 7.57 7.26
N TYR A 95 4.27 7.61 7.14
CA TYR A 95 3.57 7.28 5.89
C TYR A 95 3.85 8.32 4.79
N LEU A 96 3.68 9.61 5.09
CA LEU A 96 3.89 10.72 4.18
C LEU A 96 5.32 10.72 3.63
N GLY A 97 6.32 10.49 4.49
CA GLY A 97 7.72 10.42 4.09
C GLY A 97 8.01 9.28 3.11
N LYS A 98 7.50 8.07 3.38
CA LYS A 98 7.65 6.92 2.49
C LYS A 98 6.94 7.15 1.16
N PHE A 99 5.67 7.55 1.20
CA PHE A 99 4.84 7.77 0.01
C PHE A 99 5.43 8.88 -0.87
N THR A 100 5.82 10.01 -0.28
CA THR A 100 6.41 11.15 -1.01
C THR A 100 7.76 10.79 -1.63
N SER A 101 8.57 9.98 -0.95
CA SER A 101 9.85 9.51 -1.50
C SER A 101 9.65 8.67 -2.76
N ILE A 102 8.66 7.77 -2.73
CA ILE A 102 8.28 6.94 -3.88
C ILE A 102 7.69 7.80 -5.00
N LEU A 103 6.69 8.62 -4.68
CA LEU A 103 6.02 9.48 -5.66
C LEU A 103 7.01 10.43 -6.33
N GLY A 104 7.88 11.07 -5.55
CA GLY A 104 8.91 11.97 -6.07
C GLY A 104 9.93 11.27 -6.98
N TYR A 105 10.20 9.98 -6.75
CA TYR A 105 10.97 9.16 -7.68
C TYR A 105 10.19 8.94 -8.97
N LEU A 106 8.93 8.50 -8.91
CA LEU A 106 8.11 8.21 -10.08
C LEU A 106 7.89 9.43 -10.98
N VAL A 107 7.61 10.60 -10.39
CA VAL A 107 7.47 11.87 -11.12
C VAL A 107 8.76 12.23 -11.87
N LYS A 108 9.92 12.09 -11.22
CA LYS A 108 11.22 12.45 -11.83
C LYS A 108 11.65 11.54 -12.98
N ASN A 109 11.05 10.36 -13.10
CA ASN A 109 11.41 9.35 -14.09
C ASN A 109 10.29 9.12 -15.13
N ASP A 110 9.35 10.07 -15.27
CA ASP A 110 8.22 10.02 -16.23
C ASP A 110 7.45 8.68 -16.24
N SER A 111 7.34 8.03 -15.08
CA SER A 111 6.83 6.65 -14.97
C SER A 111 5.45 6.55 -14.32
N ILE A 112 4.70 7.65 -14.19
CA ILE A 112 3.36 7.64 -13.59
C ILE A 112 2.32 7.28 -14.65
N LYS A 113 1.76 6.06 -14.56
CA LYS A 113 0.67 5.58 -15.42
C LYS A 113 -0.74 5.92 -14.89
N TYR A 114 -0.85 6.48 -13.67
CA TYR A 114 -2.14 6.67 -12.99
C TYR A 114 -2.62 8.12 -13.05
N GLU A 115 -3.94 8.30 -13.19
CA GLU A 115 -4.58 9.62 -13.37
C GLU A 115 -4.52 10.51 -12.10
N ASP A 116 -4.37 9.94 -10.90
CA ASP A 116 -4.18 10.71 -9.66
C ASP A 116 -3.56 9.89 -8.51
N PRO A 117 -2.25 10.05 -8.19
CA PRO A 117 -1.60 9.46 -7.02
C PRO A 117 -2.24 9.86 -5.68
N GLY A 118 -2.98 10.97 -5.63
CA GLY A 118 -3.69 11.42 -4.44
C GLY A 118 -4.75 10.44 -3.95
N LEU A 119 -5.39 9.69 -4.84
CA LEU A 119 -6.37 8.67 -4.45
C LEU A 119 -5.72 7.52 -3.67
N LEU A 120 -4.53 7.09 -4.09
CA LEU A 120 -3.77 6.06 -3.38
C LEU A 120 -3.31 6.55 -2.00
N PHE A 121 -2.97 7.85 -1.89
CA PHE A 121 -2.55 8.45 -0.63
C PHE A 121 -3.64 8.43 0.45
N LEU A 122 -4.91 8.41 0.05
CA LEU A 122 -6.04 8.43 0.98
C LEU A 122 -6.46 7.05 1.50
N ILE A 123 -5.96 5.96 0.91
CA ILE A 123 -6.31 4.57 1.27
C ILE A 123 -6.18 4.27 2.78
N PRO A 124 -5.13 4.72 3.50
CA PRO A 124 -4.99 4.40 4.92
C PRO A 124 -5.98 5.10 5.85
N PHE A 125 -6.66 6.14 5.36
CA PHE A 125 -7.62 6.90 6.16
C PHE A 125 -8.98 6.20 6.16
N SER A 126 -9.69 6.29 7.28
CA SER A 126 -11.08 5.82 7.36
C SER A 126 -11.97 6.54 6.35
N ARG A 127 -13.10 5.92 5.97
CA ARG A 127 -14.07 6.55 5.06
C ARG A 127 -14.51 7.93 5.56
N GLU A 128 -14.76 8.06 6.86
CA GLU A 128 -15.13 9.33 7.49
C GLU A 128 -14.03 10.38 7.34
N SER A 129 -12.77 10.02 7.61
CA SER A 129 -11.64 10.93 7.47
C SER A 129 -11.42 11.32 6.01
N GLN A 130 -11.57 10.40 5.05
CA GLN A 130 -11.52 10.74 3.62
C GLN A 130 -12.60 11.76 3.22
N GLU A 131 -13.83 11.61 3.72
CA GLU A 131 -14.89 12.59 3.50
C GLU A 131 -14.58 13.96 4.13
N ASN A 132 -14.03 13.97 5.35
CA ASN A 132 -13.65 15.21 6.03
C ASN A 132 -12.50 15.93 5.33
N ILE A 133 -11.53 15.18 4.80
CA ILE A 133 -10.45 15.72 3.95
C ILE A 133 -11.05 16.34 2.69
N LYS A 134 -11.96 15.62 2.01
CA LYS A 134 -12.65 16.15 0.82
C LYS A 134 -13.45 17.42 1.12
N ARG A 135 -14.17 17.48 2.24
CA ARG A 135 -14.89 18.67 2.71
C ARG A 135 -13.91 19.83 2.97
N THR A 136 -12.78 19.56 3.62
CA THR A 136 -11.73 20.57 3.90
C THR A 136 -11.21 21.18 2.60
N LEU A 137 -10.89 20.34 1.60
CA LEU A 137 -10.44 20.80 0.28
C LEU A 137 -11.51 21.62 -0.45
N LEU A 138 -12.78 21.22 -0.36
CA LEU A 138 -13.90 21.95 -0.96
C LEU A 138 -14.07 23.34 -0.34
N TYR A 139 -14.10 23.43 0.99
CA TYR A 139 -14.26 24.71 1.71
C TYR A 139 -13.13 25.68 1.42
N ASN A 140 -11.92 25.18 1.23
CA ASN A 140 -10.75 26.01 0.91
C ASN A 140 -10.66 26.37 -0.59
N GLY A 141 -11.60 25.93 -1.43
CA GLY A 141 -11.53 26.12 -2.88
C GLY A 141 -10.36 25.39 -3.55
N GLN A 142 -9.82 24.36 -2.89
CA GLN A 142 -8.64 23.60 -3.31
C GLN A 142 -8.99 22.33 -4.09
N LEU A 143 -10.28 22.06 -4.30
CA LEU A 143 -10.80 20.96 -5.11
C LEU A 143 -11.39 21.52 -6.41
N PRO A 144 -10.61 21.62 -7.51
CA PRO A 144 -11.09 22.26 -8.74
C PRO A 144 -12.16 21.41 -9.44
N THR A 145 -13.22 22.07 -9.91
CA THR A 145 -14.22 21.43 -10.78
C THR A 145 -13.90 21.74 -12.24
N GLY A 146 -13.86 20.71 -13.09
CA GLY A 146 -13.76 20.88 -14.54
C GLY A 146 -15.00 21.56 -15.12
N LYS A 147 -14.89 22.08 -16.34
CA LYS A 147 -15.99 22.74 -17.07
C LYS A 147 -17.23 21.85 -17.22
N ASP A 148 -17.03 20.53 -17.18
CA ASP A 148 -18.06 19.51 -17.37
C ASP A 148 -18.71 19.05 -16.06
N GLY A 149 -18.38 19.69 -14.92
CA GLY A 149 -18.84 19.29 -13.59
C GLY A 149 -18.02 18.19 -12.92
N ASN A 150 -17.10 17.55 -13.66
CA ASN A 150 -16.22 16.52 -13.10
C ASN A 150 -15.17 17.11 -12.16
N THR A 151 -15.02 16.52 -10.97
CA THR A 151 -14.02 16.93 -9.98
C THR A 151 -12.61 16.58 -10.48
N LYS A 152 -11.70 17.55 -10.50
CA LYS A 152 -10.27 17.33 -10.77
C LYS A 152 -9.52 17.04 -9.48
N ALA A 153 -8.43 16.30 -9.60
CA ALA A 153 -7.49 16.05 -8.51
C ALA A 153 -7.02 17.37 -7.87
N PRO A 154 -6.96 17.46 -6.53
CA PRO A 154 -6.34 18.61 -5.86
C PRO A 154 -4.84 18.63 -6.11
N GLN A 155 -4.20 19.79 -5.93
CA GLN A 155 -2.73 19.84 -5.91
C GLN A 155 -2.19 19.05 -4.71
N TRP A 156 -1.05 18.37 -4.89
CA TRP A 156 -0.46 17.49 -3.87
C TRP A 156 -0.24 18.20 -2.52
N ASN A 157 0.30 19.41 -2.53
CA ASN A 157 0.51 20.22 -1.32
C ASN A 157 -0.81 20.55 -0.59
N HIS A 158 -1.89 20.82 -1.33
CA HIS A 158 -3.21 21.06 -0.73
C HIS A 158 -3.79 19.78 -0.13
N LEU A 159 -3.63 18.65 -0.80
CA LEU A 159 -4.04 17.34 -0.28
C LEU A 159 -3.33 17.02 1.03
N VAL A 160 -2.00 17.16 1.07
CA VAL A 160 -1.19 16.92 2.27
C VAL A 160 -1.64 17.83 3.42
N ALA A 161 -1.81 19.13 3.18
CA ALA A 161 -2.25 20.06 4.22
C ALA A 161 -3.66 19.73 4.76
N ALA A 162 -4.59 19.33 3.87
CA ALA A 162 -5.92 18.91 4.29
C ALA A 162 -5.89 17.60 5.10
N THR A 163 -5.00 16.66 4.74
CA THR A 163 -4.81 15.42 5.51
C THR A 163 -4.20 15.67 6.87
N GLU A 164 -3.19 16.53 6.98
CA GLU A 164 -2.57 16.92 8.24
C GLU A 164 -3.60 17.55 9.19
N THR A 165 -4.48 18.41 8.65
CA THR A 165 -5.60 18.98 9.42
C THR A 165 -6.55 17.90 9.94
N GLU A 166 -6.82 16.85 9.16
CA GLU A 166 -7.64 15.73 9.62
C GLU A 166 -6.93 14.88 10.68
N VAL A 167 -5.62 14.67 10.58
CA VAL A 167 -4.83 13.95 11.58
C VAL A 167 -4.87 14.67 12.94
N ILE A 168 -4.76 15.99 12.96
CA ILE A 168 -4.93 16.78 14.19
C ILE A 168 -6.30 16.51 14.82
N ARG A 169 -7.37 16.49 14.03
CA ARG A 169 -8.72 16.16 14.52
C ARG A 169 -8.84 14.72 15.01
N ILE A 170 -8.19 13.77 14.34
CA ILE A 170 -8.14 12.37 14.78
C ILE A 170 -7.52 12.28 16.17
N GLU A 171 -6.36 12.89 16.39
CA GLU A 171 -5.69 12.90 17.69
C GLU A 171 -6.53 13.56 18.79
N GLU A 172 -7.19 14.68 18.48
CA GLU A 172 -8.10 15.35 19.41
C GLU A 172 -9.26 14.43 19.81
N ARG A 173 -9.85 13.70 18.87
CA ARG A 173 -10.89 12.70 19.16
C ARG A 173 -10.37 11.58 20.07
N TYR A 174 -9.16 11.08 19.83
CA TYR A 174 -8.56 10.06 20.70
C TYR A 174 -8.28 10.58 22.11
N LYS A 175 -7.79 11.82 22.24
CA LYS A 175 -7.60 12.47 23.56
C LYS A 175 -8.93 12.61 24.31
N GLN A 176 -9.99 13.03 23.62
CA GLN A 176 -11.33 13.13 24.21
C GLN A 176 -11.87 11.76 24.64
N LEU A 177 -11.73 10.74 23.78
CA LEU A 177 -12.14 9.36 24.10
C LEU A 177 -11.41 8.85 25.35
N HIS A 178 -10.10 9.05 25.42
CA HIS A 178 -9.31 8.63 26.57
C HIS A 178 -9.76 9.30 27.87
N ASN A 179 -10.05 10.61 27.83
CA ASN A 179 -10.57 11.33 28.99
C ASN A 179 -11.93 10.76 29.44
N LEU A 180 -12.84 10.48 28.51
CA LEU A 180 -14.14 9.86 28.82
C LEU A 180 -13.98 8.45 29.41
N GLU A 181 -13.04 7.66 28.91
CA GLU A 181 -12.73 6.34 29.48
C GLU A 181 -12.26 6.46 30.93
N GLN A 182 -11.41 7.44 31.26
CA GLN A 182 -10.97 7.68 32.64
C GLN A 182 -12.14 8.10 33.55
N GLU A 183 -13.02 8.99 33.07
CA GLU A 183 -14.23 9.38 33.81
C GLU A 183 -15.15 8.19 34.09
N LEU A 184 -15.36 7.31 33.09
CA LEU A 184 -16.14 6.09 33.25
C LEU A 184 -15.53 5.12 34.28
N VAL A 185 -14.20 5.02 34.34
CA VAL A 185 -13.50 4.21 35.34
C VAL A 185 -13.74 4.76 36.75
N GLU A 186 -13.63 6.07 36.94
CA GLU A 186 -13.83 6.70 38.24
C GLU A 186 -15.30 6.62 38.70
N LEU A 187 -16.26 6.85 37.79
CA LEU A 187 -17.69 6.67 38.08
C LEU A 187 -18.00 5.22 38.49
N ARG A 188 -17.44 4.23 37.78
CA ARG A 188 -17.61 2.81 38.15
C ARG A 188 -17.06 2.51 39.55
N LYS A 189 -15.97 3.16 39.96
CA LYS A 189 -15.41 3.02 41.30
C LYS A 189 -16.32 3.64 42.36
N GLN A 190 -16.87 4.82 42.11
CA GLN A 190 -17.82 5.48 43.00
C GLN A 190 -19.11 4.66 43.18
N VAL A 191 -19.68 4.13 42.08
CA VAL A 191 -20.86 3.25 42.13
C VAL A 191 -20.60 2.01 43.00
N LYS A 192 -19.43 1.37 42.85
CA LYS A 192 -19.01 0.25 43.72
C LYS A 192 -18.87 0.66 45.18
N ALA A 193 -18.30 1.83 45.46
CA ALA A 193 -18.09 2.33 46.83
C ALA A 193 -19.40 2.68 47.54
N LEU A 194 -20.43 3.10 46.80
CA LEU A 194 -21.77 3.37 47.33
C LEU A 194 -22.54 2.09 47.72
N GLY A 195 -21.99 0.90 47.46
CA GLY A 195 -22.63 -0.37 47.81
C GLY A 195 -23.95 -0.62 47.06
N LEU A 196 -24.22 0.16 46.00
CA LEU A 196 -25.39 -0.06 45.15
C LEU A 196 -25.20 -1.40 44.44
N PRO A 197 -26.13 -2.36 44.58
CA PRO A 197 -26.08 -3.57 43.79
C PRO A 197 -26.11 -3.17 42.30
N PRO A 198 -25.40 -3.90 41.42
CA PRO A 198 -25.64 -3.74 39.98
C PRO A 198 -27.12 -4.03 39.74
N ASP A 199 -27.91 -2.99 39.50
CA ASP A 199 -29.30 -3.14 39.12
C ASP A 199 -29.35 -3.70 37.70
N TYR A 200 -29.32 -5.03 37.59
CA TYR A 200 -29.54 -5.74 36.34
C TYR A 200 -31.01 -5.70 35.90
N ASN A 201 -31.90 -4.98 36.61
CA ASN A 201 -33.34 -4.95 36.36
C ASN A 201 -33.86 -3.59 35.88
N HIS A 202 -33.01 -2.80 35.22
CA HIS A 202 -33.54 -1.95 34.15
C HIS A 202 -33.38 -2.76 32.86
N GLN A 203 -34.27 -3.73 32.68
CA GLN A 203 -34.73 -4.00 31.32
C GLN A 203 -35.08 -2.63 30.75
N LEU A 204 -34.28 -2.12 29.82
CA LEU A 204 -34.78 -1.22 28.81
C LEU A 204 -36.04 -1.92 28.32
N ASN A 205 -37.19 -1.44 28.75
CA ASN A 205 -38.47 -1.90 28.25
C ASN A 205 -38.63 -1.28 26.85
N CYS A 206 -37.67 -1.58 25.97
CA CYS A 206 -37.91 -1.70 24.56
C CYS A 206 -38.90 -2.85 24.49
N SER A 207 -40.19 -2.50 24.45
CA SER A 207 -41.25 -3.45 24.18
C SER A 207 -40.80 -4.29 22.98
N GLU A 208 -40.45 -5.54 23.23
CA GLU A 208 -40.35 -6.58 22.20
C GLU A 208 -41.78 -6.86 21.75
N LYS A 209 -42.41 -5.87 21.13
CA LYS A 209 -43.45 -6.16 20.17
C LYS A 209 -42.69 -6.69 18.97
N PRO A 210 -42.99 -7.92 18.49
CA PRO A 210 -42.50 -8.33 17.19
C PRO A 210 -42.85 -7.21 16.21
N LEU A 211 -41.84 -6.58 15.63
CA LEU A 211 -42.08 -5.77 14.45
C LEU A 211 -42.62 -6.76 13.43
N GLU A 212 -43.92 -6.69 13.16
CA GLU A 212 -44.44 -7.30 11.94
C GLU A 212 -43.54 -6.84 10.79
N PRO A 213 -43.19 -7.74 9.85
CA PRO A 213 -42.41 -7.36 8.70
C PRO A 213 -43.15 -6.22 8.00
N VAL A 214 -42.63 -5.00 8.16
CA VAL A 214 -43.06 -3.87 7.36
C VAL A 214 -42.67 -4.25 5.94
N LEU A 215 -43.67 -4.70 5.18
CA LEU A 215 -43.58 -4.76 3.74
C LEU A 215 -43.25 -3.32 3.31
N GLU A 216 -42.00 -3.06 2.97
CA GLU A 216 -41.62 -1.84 2.30
C GLU A 216 -42.52 -1.70 1.06
N PRO A 217 -43.15 -0.54 0.83
CA PRO A 217 -43.88 -0.33 -0.40
C PRO A 217 -42.89 -0.50 -1.55
N ALA A 218 -43.17 -1.45 -2.44
CA ALA A 218 -42.41 -1.64 -3.66
C ALA A 218 -42.32 -0.30 -4.38
N ILE A 219 -41.14 0.30 -4.37
CA ILE A 219 -40.83 1.44 -5.23
C ILE A 219 -40.79 0.86 -6.64
N GLU A 220 -41.85 1.13 -7.41
CA GLU A 220 -41.90 0.85 -8.84
C GLU A 220 -40.84 1.69 -9.54
N ILE A 221 -39.62 1.17 -9.63
CA ILE A 221 -38.60 1.74 -10.49
C ILE A 221 -39.04 1.44 -11.92
N LYS A 222 -39.71 2.41 -12.54
CA LYS A 222 -39.91 2.44 -13.99
C LYS A 222 -38.55 2.56 -14.65
N HIS A 223 -37.94 1.43 -14.99
CA HIS A 223 -36.79 1.40 -15.85
C HIS A 223 -37.20 1.90 -17.25
N PRO A 224 -36.48 2.87 -17.85
CA PRO A 224 -36.70 3.20 -19.25
C PRO A 224 -36.32 2.00 -20.11
N VAL A 225 -37.28 1.56 -20.93
CA VAL A 225 -37.16 0.46 -21.88
C VAL A 225 -35.98 0.71 -22.82
N ARG A 226 -34.92 -0.08 -22.70
CA ARG A 226 -33.89 -0.19 -23.74
C ARG A 226 -34.06 -1.57 -24.38
N ASN A 227 -34.70 -1.59 -25.54
CA ASN A 227 -34.71 -2.76 -26.43
C ASN A 227 -33.27 -3.04 -26.86
N ILE A 228 -32.73 -4.17 -26.41
CA ILE A 228 -31.59 -4.81 -27.06
C ILE A 228 -31.96 -6.28 -27.19
N ALA A 229 -32.15 -6.69 -28.44
CA ALA A 229 -32.49 -8.05 -28.83
C ALA A 229 -31.39 -9.01 -28.38
N GLU A 230 -31.79 -10.08 -27.71
CA GLU A 230 -30.96 -11.24 -27.42
C GLU A 230 -30.49 -11.87 -28.75
N THR A 231 -29.18 -11.93 -28.96
CA THR A 231 -28.59 -12.87 -29.92
C THR A 231 -27.78 -13.87 -29.10
N LYS A 232 -28.36 -15.07 -28.89
CA LYS A 232 -27.67 -16.22 -28.30
C LYS A 232 -26.53 -16.64 -29.20
N THR A 233 -25.32 -16.74 -28.65
CA THR A 233 -24.26 -17.59 -29.21
C THR A 233 -23.58 -18.31 -28.05
N GLU A 234 -23.78 -19.63 -28.01
CA GLU A 234 -23.01 -20.58 -27.21
C GLU A 234 -21.57 -20.63 -27.73
N ILE A 235 -20.59 -20.63 -26.82
CA ILE A 235 -19.21 -21.04 -27.12
C ILE A 235 -18.82 -22.05 -26.03
N PRO A 236 -18.38 -23.28 -26.37
CA PRO A 236 -18.04 -24.31 -25.40
C PRO A 236 -16.61 -24.11 -24.85
N GLU A 237 -16.43 -24.47 -23.58
CA GLU A 237 -15.14 -24.47 -22.87
C GLU A 237 -14.18 -25.53 -23.42
N PRO A 238 -12.89 -25.22 -23.64
CA PRO A 238 -11.88 -26.23 -23.98
C PRO A 238 -11.28 -26.87 -22.72
N MET A 239 -11.38 -28.20 -22.69
CA MET A 239 -10.64 -29.10 -21.80
C MET A 239 -9.15 -29.09 -22.14
N MET A 240 -8.30 -28.90 -21.14
CA MET A 240 -6.86 -29.11 -21.28
C MET A 240 -6.34 -29.96 -20.12
N ASP A 241 -5.91 -31.17 -20.49
CA ASP A 241 -5.18 -32.15 -19.68
C ASP A 241 -3.71 -31.73 -19.61
N VAL A 242 -3.15 -31.60 -18.41
CA VAL A 242 -1.71 -31.42 -18.20
C VAL A 242 -1.29 -32.25 -16.99
N THR A 243 -0.53 -33.30 -17.29
CA THR A 243 0.19 -34.17 -16.37
C THR A 243 1.28 -33.40 -15.61
N GLU A 244 1.23 -33.47 -14.29
CA GLU A 244 2.22 -32.91 -13.37
C GLU A 244 3.42 -33.87 -13.23
N THR A 245 4.63 -33.38 -13.47
CA THR A 245 5.87 -34.07 -13.08
C THR A 245 6.77 -33.07 -12.34
N GLU A 246 7.01 -33.33 -11.06
CA GLU A 246 8.00 -32.64 -10.22
C GLU A 246 9.42 -32.85 -10.75
N PRO A 247 10.34 -31.93 -10.41
CA PRO A 247 11.63 -32.41 -9.91
C PRO A 247 12.08 -31.67 -8.64
N GLU A 248 12.21 -32.48 -7.58
CA GLU A 248 13.38 -32.64 -6.71
C GLU A 248 14.28 -31.42 -6.42
N ASN A 249 14.05 -30.89 -5.23
CA ASN A 249 14.96 -30.11 -4.41
C ASN A 249 16.24 -30.88 -4.05
N TYR A 250 17.41 -30.45 -4.52
CA TYR A 250 18.71 -30.85 -3.95
C TYR A 250 19.73 -29.69 -3.95
N SER A 251 20.06 -29.26 -2.72
CA SER A 251 21.41 -28.95 -2.24
C SER A 251 22.24 -27.87 -2.93
N GLN A 252 22.10 -26.61 -2.50
CA GLN A 252 23.15 -25.58 -2.59
C GLN A 252 23.41 -24.82 -1.27
N GLU A 253 22.95 -25.33 -0.13
CA GLU A 253 23.47 -24.89 1.16
C GLU A 253 24.86 -25.52 1.36
N LEU A 254 25.93 -24.78 1.01
CA LEU A 254 27.22 -24.83 1.72
C LEU A 254 28.33 -23.94 1.09
N VAL A 255 28.04 -22.81 0.44
CA VAL A 255 29.05 -21.74 0.22
C VAL A 255 28.43 -20.34 0.27
N LEU A 256 27.52 -20.09 1.22
CA LEU A 256 26.99 -18.75 1.51
C LEU A 256 27.66 -18.23 2.78
N ASN A 257 28.63 -17.31 2.67
CA ASN A 257 28.86 -16.19 3.60
C ASN A 257 30.29 -15.62 3.46
N LYS A 258 30.50 -14.80 2.43
CA LYS A 258 31.59 -13.81 2.39
C LYS A 258 31.13 -12.51 1.71
N TRP A 259 30.14 -11.85 2.28
CA TRP A 259 29.96 -10.41 2.11
C TRP A 259 29.30 -9.83 3.36
N PRO A 260 29.85 -8.78 3.98
CA PRO A 260 29.22 -8.18 5.14
C PRO A 260 27.89 -7.53 4.75
N GLN A 261 26.81 -8.01 5.34
CA GLN A 261 25.58 -7.25 5.47
C GLN A 261 25.92 -5.95 6.21
N GLN A 262 25.88 -4.80 5.55
CA GLN A 262 25.83 -3.52 6.28
C GLN A 262 24.41 -3.39 6.84
N SER A 263 24.22 -3.84 8.08
CA SER A 263 24.27 -3.02 9.30
C SER A 263 23.02 -2.15 9.43
N SER A 264 22.01 -2.75 10.06
CA SER A 264 21.20 -2.12 11.08
C SER A 264 22.07 -1.20 11.95
N TYR A 265 21.74 0.08 11.99
CA TYR A 265 22.25 1.00 12.99
C TYR A 265 21.64 0.61 14.34
N GLN A 266 22.45 0.03 15.24
CA GLN A 266 22.12 0.05 16.66
C GLN A 266 22.34 1.46 17.18
N ILE A 267 21.26 2.12 17.58
CA ILE A 267 21.28 3.18 18.58
C ILE A 267 21.09 2.46 19.93
N ARG A 268 22.07 2.64 20.83
CA ARG A 268 21.94 2.23 22.24
C ARG A 268 20.85 3.07 22.91
N TRP A 269 20.03 2.41 23.73
CA TRP A 269 19.27 3.01 24.81
C TRP A 269 20.18 3.67 25.84
#